data_AF-A0A3D1BJ33-F1
#
_entry.id   AF-A0A3D1BJ33-F1
#
_cell.length_a   1.000
_cell.length_b   1.000
_cell.length_c   1.000
_cell.angle_alpha   90.00
_cell.angle_beta   90.00
_cell.angle_gamma   90.00
#
_symmetry.space_group_name_H-M   'P 1'
#
loop_
_entity.id
_entity.type
_entity.pdbx_description
1 polymer ?
#
loop_
_entity_poly.entity_id
_entity_poly.type
_entity_poly.pdbx_seq_one_letter_code
_entity_poly.pdbx_strand_id
1 'polypeptide(L)'
;VISPWDKSVLDNISKAISNAKLGFSPVTEGDHIRVMTPELTEERRKEYVKIMKDKTEDARVAVRSVRQNYRKELDVMESDGFSEEEADRIRDNIEKLVKEYNEKIEKMKESKEKDLMTI
;
A
#
# COMPACT_ATOMS: atom_id res chain seq x y z
N VAL A 1 1.86 -21.52 -2.64
CA VAL A 1 2.88 -22.45 -3.19
C VAL A 1 3.83 -21.63 -4.05
N ILE A 2 5.12 -21.81 -3.88
CA ILE A 2 6.17 -21.07 -4.60
C ILE A 2 6.91 -22.08 -5.49
N SER A 3 6.90 -21.85 -6.79
CA SER A 3 7.56 -22.70 -7.78
C SER A 3 8.60 -21.87 -8.52
N PRO A 4 9.90 -21.97 -8.17
CA PRO A 4 10.93 -21.21 -8.84
C PRO A 4 11.21 -21.80 -10.23
N TRP A 5 11.57 -20.93 -11.18
CA TRP A 5 11.99 -21.36 -12.52
C TRP A 5 13.31 -22.11 -12.50
N ASP A 6 14.23 -21.70 -11.63
CA ASP A 6 15.47 -22.43 -11.35
C ASP A 6 15.32 -23.25 -10.05
N LYS A 7 15.50 -24.56 -10.14
CA LYS A 7 15.39 -25.45 -8.98
C LYS A 7 16.59 -25.31 -8.03
N SER A 8 17.72 -24.75 -8.49
CA SER A 8 18.92 -24.54 -7.67
C SER A 8 18.70 -23.55 -6.53
N VAL A 9 17.73 -22.64 -6.67
CA VAL A 9 17.44 -21.60 -5.66
C VAL A 9 16.43 -22.03 -4.59
N LEU A 10 15.92 -23.27 -4.65
CA LEU A 10 14.92 -23.76 -3.69
C LEU A 10 15.40 -23.64 -2.23
N ASP A 11 16.64 -24.03 -1.94
CA ASP A 11 17.21 -23.94 -0.60
C ASP A 11 17.38 -22.48 -0.14
N ASN A 12 17.80 -21.59 -1.04
CA ASN A 12 17.95 -20.17 -0.76
C ASN A 12 16.59 -19.51 -0.43
N ILE A 13 15.55 -19.84 -1.19
CA ILE A 13 14.19 -19.33 -0.96
C ILE A 13 13.64 -19.84 0.38
N SER A 14 13.80 -21.14 0.68
CA SER A 14 13.36 -21.73 1.95
C SER A 14 14.04 -21.04 3.14
N LYS A 15 15.37 -20.87 3.09
CA LYS A 15 16.12 -20.17 4.14
C LYS A 15 15.70 -18.71 4.29
N ALA A 16 15.45 -17.99 3.19
CA ALA A 16 15.00 -16.61 3.24
C ALA A 16 13.62 -16.47 3.93
N ILE A 17 12.69 -17.39 3.64
CA ILE A 17 11.35 -17.40 4.27
C ILE A 17 11.46 -17.64 5.78
N SER A 18 12.28 -18.61 6.20
CA SER A 18 12.52 -18.88 7.63
C SER A 18 13.19 -17.68 8.32
N ASN A 19 14.15 -17.03 7.67
CA ASN A 19 14.87 -15.88 8.20
C ASN A 19 14.05 -14.59 8.24
N ALA A 20 12.99 -14.48 7.43
CA ALA A 20 12.10 -13.32 7.41
C ALA A 20 11.26 -13.17 8.70
N LYS A 21 11.31 -14.15 9.62
CA LYS A 21 10.60 -14.15 10.92
C LYS A 21 9.09 -13.86 10.78
N LEU A 22 8.50 -14.28 9.66
CA LEU A 22 7.08 -14.08 9.37
C LEU A 22 6.18 -15.08 10.10
N GLY A 23 6.77 -16.01 10.88
CA GLY A 23 6.04 -17.11 11.51
C GLY A 23 5.62 -18.20 10.50
N PHE A 24 6.18 -18.17 9.29
CA PHE A 24 5.84 -19.13 8.24
C PHE A 24 6.77 -20.34 8.29
N SER A 25 6.20 -21.52 8.06
CA SER A 25 6.96 -22.77 7.95
C SER A 25 7.02 -23.20 6.47
N PRO A 26 8.15 -22.99 5.77
CA PRO A 26 8.32 -23.50 4.42
C PRO A 26 8.58 -25.01 4.45
N VAL A 27 7.87 -25.74 3.59
CA VAL A 27 8.02 -27.18 3.35
C VAL A 27 8.37 -27.35 1.88
N THR A 28 9.55 -27.88 1.59
CA THR A 28 9.97 -28.18 0.21
C THR A 28 9.36 -29.51 -0.21
N GLU A 29 8.52 -29.49 -1.26
CA GLU A 29 7.90 -30.67 -1.86
C GLU A 29 8.43 -30.82 -3.30
N GLY A 30 9.49 -31.63 -3.47
CA GLY A 30 10.09 -31.89 -4.77
C GLY A 30 10.69 -30.63 -5.40
N ASP A 31 9.99 -30.03 -6.35
CA ASP A 31 10.42 -28.83 -7.07
C ASP A 31 9.68 -27.54 -6.67
N HIS A 32 8.85 -27.59 -5.63
CA HIS A 32 8.07 -26.44 -5.16
C HIS A 32 8.20 -26.28 -3.64
N ILE A 33 7.95 -25.07 -3.13
CA ILE A 33 7.92 -24.76 -1.70
C ILE A 33 6.47 -24.45 -1.30
N ARG A 34 5.92 -25.26 -0.40
CA ARG A 34 4.65 -25.00 0.25
C ARG A 34 4.92 -24.22 1.54
N VAL A 35 4.32 -23.04 1.66
CA VAL A 35 4.46 -22.23 2.87
C VAL A 35 3.19 -22.40 3.70
N MET A 36 3.31 -23.00 4.88
CA MET A 36 2.21 -23.07 5.83
C MET A 36 2.16 -21.77 6.62
N THR A 37 1.06 -21.06 6.49
CA THR A 37 0.76 -19.85 7.27
C THR A 37 -0.04 -20.27 8.50
N PRO A 38 0.53 -20.19 9.72
CA PRO A 38 -0.26 -20.39 10.92
C PRO A 38 -1.30 -19.28 11.06
N GLU A 39 -2.35 -19.56 11.83
CA GLU A 39 -3.32 -18.51 12.18
C GLU A 39 -2.60 -17.37 12.90
N LEU A 40 -2.94 -16.15 12.52
CA LEU A 40 -2.37 -14.97 13.16
C LEU A 40 -2.90 -14.89 14.59
N THR A 41 -1.99 -14.82 15.56
CA THR A 41 -2.34 -14.50 16.96
C THR A 41 -2.96 -13.10 17.04
N GLU A 42 -3.78 -12.87 18.07
CA GLU A 42 -4.42 -11.55 18.27
C GLU A 42 -3.38 -10.42 18.38
N GLU A 43 -2.24 -10.69 19.02
CA GLU A 43 -1.13 -9.75 19.15
C GLU A 43 -0.52 -9.37 17.79
N ARG A 44 -0.33 -10.36 16.91
CA ARG A 44 0.19 -10.12 15.55
C ARG A 44 -0.82 -9.39 14.67
N ARG A 45 -2.12 -9.65 14.85
CA ARG A 45 -3.21 -8.90 14.18
C ARG A 45 -3.19 -7.43 14.58
N LYS A 46 -3.04 -7.12 15.89
CA LYS A 46 -2.91 -5.74 16.39
C LYS A 46 -1.68 -5.03 15.82
N GLU A 47 -0.54 -5.73 15.70
CA GLU A 47 0.66 -5.18 15.07
C GLU A 47 0.43 -4.84 13.59
N TYR A 48 -0.22 -5.73 12.83
CA TYR A 48 -0.56 -5.44 11.43
C TYR A 48 -1.56 -4.31 11.28
N VAL A 49 -2.53 -4.16 12.19
CA VAL A 49 -3.44 -3.01 12.21
C VAL A 49 -2.65 -1.71 12.42
N LYS A 50 -1.64 -1.70 13.28
CA LYS A 50 -0.76 -0.53 13.48
C LYS A 50 0.01 -0.18 12.21
N ILE A 51 0.67 -1.17 11.59
CA ILE A 51 1.41 -0.97 10.32
C ILE A 51 0.48 -0.47 9.22
N MET A 52 -0.75 -0.98 9.16
CA MET A 52 -1.76 -0.56 8.18
C MET A 52 -2.18 0.90 8.41
N LYS A 53 -2.36 1.33 9.68
CA LYS A 53 -2.66 2.73 10.03
C LYS A 53 -1.51 3.67 9.63
N ASP A 54 -0.27 3.28 9.91
CA ASP A 54 0.90 4.07 9.54
C ASP A 54 0.98 4.26 8.01
N LYS A 55 0.83 3.17 7.24
CA LYS A 55 0.78 3.21 5.77
C LYS A 55 -0.38 4.06 5.23
N THR A 56 -1.52 4.07 5.93
CA THR A 56 -2.68 4.86 5.55
C THR A 56 -2.41 6.35 5.72
N GLU A 57 -1.74 6.75 6.80
CA GLU A 57 -1.37 8.14 7.01
C GLU A 57 -0.31 8.59 6.01
N ASP A 58 0.71 7.76 5.74
CA ASP A 58 1.71 8.04 4.71
C ASP A 58 1.06 8.30 3.33
N ALA A 59 0.06 7.49 2.97
CA ALA A 59 -0.68 7.66 1.72
C ALA A 59 -1.45 9.00 1.68
N ARG A 60 -2.09 9.40 2.79
CA ARG A 60 -2.80 10.69 2.89
C ARG A 60 -1.84 11.87 2.82
N VAL A 61 -0.68 11.77 3.46
CA VAL A 61 0.38 12.78 3.39
C VAL A 61 0.88 12.91 1.95
N ALA A 62 1.11 11.80 1.25
CA ALA A 62 1.52 11.81 -0.15
C ALA A 62 0.48 12.49 -1.06
N VAL A 63 -0.82 12.16 -0.92
CA VAL A 63 -1.90 12.83 -1.65
C VAL A 63 -1.90 14.34 -1.40
N ARG A 64 -1.75 14.76 -0.13
CA ARG A 64 -1.68 16.19 0.23
C ARG A 64 -0.47 16.88 -0.39
N SER A 65 0.69 16.24 -0.37
CA SER A 65 1.93 16.77 -0.94
C SER A 65 1.81 16.95 -2.45
N VAL A 66 1.30 15.95 -3.16
CA VAL A 66 1.06 16.03 -4.61
C VAL A 66 0.09 17.16 -4.94
N ARG A 67 -1.01 17.30 -4.21
CA ARG A 67 -1.94 18.43 -4.36
C ARG A 67 -1.23 19.79 -4.21
N GLN A 68 -0.38 19.94 -3.19
CA GLN A 68 0.35 21.18 -2.96
C GLN A 68 1.31 21.50 -4.10
N ASN A 69 1.99 20.50 -4.66
CA ASN A 69 2.90 20.69 -5.78
C ASN A 69 2.14 21.17 -7.03
N TYR A 70 1.04 20.50 -7.40
CA TYR A 70 0.22 20.92 -8.53
C TYR A 70 -0.41 22.30 -8.35
N ARG A 71 -0.80 22.68 -7.13
CA ARG A 71 -1.28 24.04 -6.85
C ARG A 71 -0.21 25.08 -7.09
N LYS A 72 1.01 24.85 -6.61
CA LYS A 72 2.14 25.77 -6.84
C LYS A 72 2.45 25.90 -8.33
N GLU A 73 2.44 24.78 -9.06
CA GLU A 73 2.64 24.81 -10.52
C GLU A 73 1.56 25.62 -11.22
N LEU A 74 0.30 25.47 -10.80
CA LEU A 74 -0.81 26.23 -11.36
C LEU A 74 -0.71 27.74 -11.05
N ASP A 75 -0.32 28.11 -9.83
CA ASP A 75 -0.13 29.51 -9.45
C ASP A 75 1.00 30.16 -10.28
N VAL A 76 2.05 29.40 -10.63
CA VAL A 76 3.10 29.85 -11.56
C VAL A 76 2.55 30.02 -12.97
N MET A 77 1.78 29.04 -13.48
CA MET A 77 1.16 29.13 -14.81
C MET A 77 0.25 30.34 -14.95
N GLU A 78 -0.57 30.65 -13.94
CA GLU A 78 -1.39 31.87 -13.93
C GLU A 78 -0.55 33.14 -14.01
N SER A 79 0.58 33.19 -13.29
CA SER A 79 1.49 34.33 -13.37
C SER A 79 2.15 34.49 -14.75
N ASP A 80 2.31 33.38 -15.48
CA ASP A 80 2.84 33.34 -16.85
C ASP A 80 1.77 33.63 -17.93
N GLY A 81 0.53 33.98 -17.52
CA GLY A 81 -0.55 34.38 -18.43
C GLY A 81 -1.53 33.27 -18.80
N PHE A 82 -1.55 32.17 -18.06
CA PHE A 82 -2.59 31.15 -18.18
C PHE A 82 -3.97 31.70 -17.80
N SER A 83 -5.03 31.17 -18.41
CA SER A 83 -6.39 31.66 -18.19
C SER A 83 -6.89 31.36 -16.77
N GLU A 84 -7.38 32.38 -16.06
CA GLU A 84 -7.98 32.25 -14.71
C GLU A 84 -9.17 31.28 -14.71
N GLU A 85 -10.03 31.33 -15.75
CA GLU A 85 -11.16 30.41 -15.87
C GLU A 85 -10.72 28.95 -16.03
N GLU A 86 -9.65 28.70 -16.78
CA GLU A 86 -9.10 27.36 -16.94
C GLU A 86 -8.39 26.90 -15.66
N ALA A 87 -7.71 27.81 -14.96
CA ALA A 87 -7.04 27.52 -13.70
C ALA A 87 -8.04 27.11 -12.61
N ASP A 88 -9.15 27.82 -12.49
CA ASP A 88 -10.21 27.47 -11.54
C ASP A 88 -10.83 26.10 -11.82
N ARG A 89 -11.04 25.76 -13.10
CA ARG A 89 -11.48 24.41 -13.48
C ARG A 89 -10.46 23.34 -13.07
N ILE A 90 -9.17 23.61 -13.24
CA ILE A 90 -8.09 22.69 -12.84
C ILE A 90 -8.06 22.54 -11.32
N ARG A 91 -8.18 23.63 -10.54
CA ARG A 91 -8.26 23.60 -9.07
C ARG A 91 -9.41 22.73 -8.58
N ASP A 92 -10.59 22.91 -9.15
CA ASP A 92 -11.78 22.14 -8.82
C ASP A 92 -11.58 20.65 -9.12
N ASN A 93 -10.97 20.33 -10.27
CA ASN A 93 -10.67 18.96 -10.65
C ASN A 93 -9.64 18.32 -9.71
N ILE A 94 -8.59 19.06 -9.32
CA ILE A 94 -7.61 18.60 -8.33
C ILE A 94 -8.29 18.29 -6.99
N GLU A 95 -9.16 19.15 -6.50
CA GLU A 95 -9.88 18.92 -5.24
C GLU A 95 -10.84 17.72 -5.32
N LYS A 96 -11.54 17.54 -6.45
CA LYS A 96 -12.37 16.35 -6.69
C LYS A 96 -11.54 15.07 -6.66
N LEU A 97 -10.40 15.04 -7.35
CA LEU A 97 -9.50 13.88 -7.36
C LEU A 97 -8.96 13.60 -5.95
N VAL A 98 -8.52 14.62 -5.23
CA VAL A 98 -8.02 14.47 -3.86
C VAL A 98 -9.10 13.90 -2.94
N LYS A 99 -10.35 14.37 -3.05
CA LYS A 99 -11.47 13.81 -2.31
C LYS A 99 -11.70 12.35 -2.66
N GLU A 100 -11.76 12.01 -3.95
CA GLU A 100 -11.95 10.65 -4.43
C GLU A 100 -10.86 9.69 -3.89
N TYR A 101 -9.59 10.08 -3.96
CA TYR A 101 -8.50 9.24 -3.47
C TYR A 101 -8.49 9.11 -1.94
N ASN A 102 -8.85 10.16 -1.20
CA ASN A 102 -9.02 10.04 0.26
C ASN A 102 -10.14 9.06 0.63
N GLU A 103 -11.26 9.09 -0.09
CA GLU A 103 -12.35 8.13 0.10
C GLU A 103 -11.92 6.70 -0.24
N LYS A 104 -11.15 6.51 -1.32
CA LYS A 104 -10.58 5.20 -1.68
C LYS A 104 -9.63 4.68 -0.59
N ILE A 105 -8.77 5.55 -0.06
CA ILE A 105 -7.85 5.20 1.03
C ILE A 105 -8.63 4.76 2.27
N GLU A 106 -9.71 5.47 2.65
CA GLU A 106 -10.51 5.08 3.81
C GLU A 106 -11.20 3.73 3.60
N LYS A 107 -11.81 3.50 2.43
CA LYS A 107 -12.43 2.21 2.10
C LYS A 107 -11.42 1.05 2.16
N MET A 108 -10.21 1.25 1.65
CA MET A 108 -9.15 0.25 1.70
C MET A 108 -8.70 -0.03 3.13
N LYS A 109 -8.56 1.00 3.95
CA LYS A 109 -8.23 0.88 5.39
C LYS A 109 -9.32 0.11 6.13
N GLU A 110 -10.59 0.46 5.98
CA GLU A 110 -11.72 -0.22 6.61
C GLU A 110 -11.80 -1.70 6.19
N SER A 111 -11.70 -1.97 4.88
CA SER A 111 -11.68 -3.34 4.36
C SER A 111 -10.53 -4.14 4.97
N LYS A 112 -9.32 -3.55 5.01
CA LYS A 112 -8.15 -4.26 5.52
C LYS A 112 -8.19 -4.45 7.03
N GLU A 113 -8.73 -3.51 7.77
CA GLU A 113 -8.95 -3.63 9.22
C GLU A 113 -9.94 -4.76 9.52
N LYS A 114 -11.03 -4.86 8.74
CA LYS A 114 -11.97 -5.97 8.84
C LYS A 114 -11.31 -7.30 8.51
N ASP A 115 -10.55 -7.40 7.43
CA ASP A 115 -9.85 -8.64 7.04
C ASP A 115 -8.84 -9.09 8.10
N LEU A 116 -8.15 -8.14 8.75
CA LEU A 116 -7.17 -8.44 9.79
C LEU A 116 -7.83 -8.88 11.10
N MET A 117 -9.06 -8.46 11.37
CA MET A 117 -9.79 -8.77 12.62
C MET A 117 -10.78 -9.92 12.47
N THR A 118 -11.16 -10.28 11.24
CA THR A 118 -12.05 -11.42 10.96
C THR A 118 -11.21 -12.69 10.73
N ILE A 119 -11.76 -13.85 11.11
CA ILE A 119 -11.22 -15.19 10.83
C ILE A 119 -11.96 -15.75 9.62
#